data_AF-A0A7S0UIJ5-F1
#
_entry.id   AF-A0A7S0UIJ5-F1
#
_cell.length_a   1.000
_cell.length_b   1.000
_cell.length_c   1.000
_cell.angle_alpha   90.00
_cell.angle_beta   90.00
_cell.angle_gamma   90.00
#
_symmetry.space_group_name_H-M   'P 1'
#
loop_
_entity.id
_entity.type
_entity.pdbx_description
1 polymer ?
#
loop_
_entity_poly.entity_id
_entity_poly.type
_entity_poly.pdbx_seq_one_letter_code
_entity_poly.pdbx_strand_id
1 'polypeptide(L)'
;GSYALKSDLLSTQGLLRAIRGVTGFGVSPAPPKGQEESVEGFVRRTLGDEIFERLVEPFCSGVYAGDPSKLSMRAAFGKLVEFEETGDGSLLRGVFRYVMNKRRERRTGGAKDGDTVPLNETAKAPKSSSGPTVSSFEGGIEILPKAIAQKLGDRVRLGLRLVRIDPTQLADGTTAYRLSYRRMSHQGDDDSSRTAGAVPRTAEGDVAAGDEDAVVEVVAKKVVLTTPAFDAADILSRSGLVAAANPLKEVDYPPVALVVLSYDVDSISAIHRVSHVAHGLSGFGQLHPRPEGLRTLGTIYGSTLFPNRSPVARTTLLNFVGGSTDRAVGSADPMALAMEVDLDLKKSGLIREGAAKPEVLGV
;
A
#
# COMPACT_ATOMS: atom_id res chain seq x y z
N GLY A 1 -3.30 27.10 13.74
CA GLY A 1 -1.93 27.55 13.41
C GLY A 1 -1.02 27.20 14.57
N SER A 2 0.17 26.69 14.27
CA SER A 2 1.25 26.40 15.23
C SER A 2 1.15 25.15 16.12
N TYR A 3 0.91 23.97 15.52
CA TYR A 3 1.41 22.72 16.12
C TYR A 3 2.90 22.51 15.78
N ALA A 4 3.34 22.94 14.59
CA ALA A 4 4.71 22.80 14.13
C ALA A 4 5.76 23.64 14.89
N LEU A 5 5.39 24.77 15.51
CA LEU A 5 6.33 25.54 16.36
C LEU A 5 6.33 25.08 17.83
N LYS A 6 5.45 24.13 18.21
CA LYS A 6 5.41 23.54 19.56
C LYS A 6 5.89 22.09 19.60
N SER A 7 6.17 21.49 18.44
CA SER A 7 6.71 20.14 18.35
C SER A 7 8.23 20.19 18.32
N ASP A 8 8.90 19.42 19.18
CA ASP A 8 10.36 19.17 19.13
C ASP A 8 10.78 18.31 17.91
N LEU A 9 9.88 18.13 16.95
CA LEU A 9 10.05 17.31 15.78
C LEU A 9 11.06 17.90 14.78
N LEU A 10 11.16 19.24 14.71
CA LEU A 10 12.12 19.93 13.85
C LEU A 10 12.86 21.01 14.65
N SER A 11 14.15 21.14 14.42
CA SER A 11 14.94 22.26 14.89
C SER A 11 14.45 23.58 14.25
N THR A 12 14.69 24.69 14.92
CA THR A 12 14.39 26.02 14.37
C THR A 12 15.06 26.25 13.01
N GLN A 13 16.28 25.71 12.83
CA GLN A 13 17.01 25.80 11.58
C GLN A 13 16.35 24.96 10.47
N GLY A 14 15.96 23.72 10.78
CA GLY A 14 15.24 22.85 9.84
C GLY A 14 13.88 23.41 9.44
N LEU A 15 13.13 23.97 10.39
CA LEU A 15 11.86 24.64 10.11
C LEU A 15 12.07 25.84 9.16
N LEU A 16 13.07 26.68 9.43
CA LEU A 16 13.39 27.81 8.56
C LEU A 16 13.83 27.35 7.17
N ARG A 17 14.64 26.29 7.09
CA ARG A 17 15.08 25.66 5.83
C ARG A 17 13.91 25.12 5.02
N ALA A 18 12.93 24.49 5.67
CA ALA A 18 11.73 23.98 5.04
C ALA A 18 10.83 25.11 4.52
N ILE A 19 10.62 26.17 5.31
CA ILE A 19 9.83 27.35 4.91
C ILE A 19 10.45 28.02 3.67
N ARG A 20 11.78 28.22 3.66
CA ARG A 20 12.50 28.76 2.50
C ARG A 20 12.32 27.90 1.25
N GLY A 21 12.39 26.58 1.43
CA GLY A 21 12.12 25.59 0.40
C GLY A 21 10.73 25.69 -0.23
N VAL A 22 9.70 25.60 0.60
CA VAL A 22 8.29 25.65 0.17
C VAL A 22 7.95 26.96 -0.55
N THR A 23 8.53 28.08 -0.10
CA THR A 23 8.28 29.40 -0.66
C THR A 23 9.13 29.70 -1.90
N GLY A 24 10.23 28.97 -2.13
CA GLY A 24 11.17 29.20 -3.23
C GLY A 24 12.14 30.36 -2.98
N PHE A 25 12.24 30.86 -1.75
CA PHE A 25 13.17 31.95 -1.42
C PHE A 25 14.61 31.44 -1.24
N GLY A 26 15.36 31.43 -2.35
CA GLY A 26 16.83 31.42 -2.37
C GLY A 26 17.54 30.08 -2.11
N VAL A 27 16.86 28.92 -2.13
CA VAL A 27 17.53 27.64 -1.76
C VAL A 27 17.03 26.38 -2.49
N SER A 28 16.26 26.46 -3.58
CA SER A 28 15.93 25.25 -4.35
C SER A 28 16.74 25.23 -5.65
N PRO A 29 17.86 24.49 -5.71
CA PRO A 29 18.55 24.22 -6.98
C PRO A 29 17.55 23.73 -8.02
N ALA A 30 17.75 24.07 -9.29
CA ALA A 30 16.87 23.60 -10.36
C ALA A 30 16.82 22.06 -10.37
N PRO A 31 15.68 21.44 -10.71
CA PRO A 31 15.59 20.00 -10.86
C PRO A 31 16.58 19.52 -11.93
N PRO A 32 17.16 18.31 -11.78
CA PRO A 32 18.06 17.75 -12.77
C PRO A 32 17.33 17.61 -14.12
N LYS A 33 17.88 18.20 -15.18
CA LYS A 33 17.25 18.22 -16.50
C LYS A 33 17.31 16.83 -17.14
N GLY A 34 16.15 16.32 -17.55
CA GLY A 34 16.04 15.09 -18.33
C GLY A 34 16.37 13.80 -17.57
N GLN A 35 16.40 13.85 -16.24
CA GLN A 35 16.63 12.67 -15.40
C GLN A 35 15.47 12.50 -14.42
N GLU A 36 15.21 11.25 -14.06
CA GLU A 36 14.28 10.91 -12.99
C GLU A 36 14.90 11.30 -11.64
N GLU A 37 14.15 12.05 -10.82
CA GLU A 37 14.60 12.48 -9.50
C GLU A 37 14.00 11.54 -8.44
N SER A 38 14.83 11.09 -7.50
CA SER A 38 14.37 10.30 -6.37
C SER A 38 13.63 11.15 -5.34
N VAL A 39 12.81 10.52 -4.50
CA VAL A 39 12.13 11.20 -3.40
C VAL A 39 13.13 11.86 -2.45
N GLU A 40 14.22 11.17 -2.13
CA GLU A 40 15.30 11.74 -1.31
C GLU A 40 15.92 12.98 -1.96
N GLY A 41 16.31 12.89 -3.24
CA GLY A 41 16.94 13.98 -3.96
C GLY A 41 16.05 15.23 -3.98
N PHE A 42 14.77 15.04 -4.35
CA PHE A 42 13.79 16.13 -4.38
C PHE A 42 13.61 16.77 -3.00
N VAL A 43 13.43 15.97 -1.95
CA VAL A 43 13.09 16.48 -0.62
C VAL A 43 14.29 17.14 0.04
N ARG A 44 15.49 16.57 -0.03
CA ARG A 44 16.69 17.22 0.53
C ARG A 44 16.99 18.54 -0.19
N ARG A 45 16.85 18.57 -1.52
CA ARG A 45 17.01 19.78 -2.34
C ARG A 45 15.95 20.84 -2.01
N THR A 46 14.69 20.43 -1.85
CA THR A 46 13.58 21.38 -1.69
C THR A 46 13.37 21.76 -0.23
N LEU A 47 13.23 20.80 0.67
CA LEU A 47 12.80 20.98 2.07
C LEU A 47 13.94 20.85 3.08
N GLY A 48 15.04 20.19 2.71
CA GLY A 48 16.23 20.00 3.56
C GLY A 48 16.28 18.63 4.25
N ASP A 49 17.45 18.32 4.80
CA ASP A 49 17.79 17.01 5.37
C ASP A 49 16.90 16.63 6.55
N GLU A 50 16.60 17.57 7.44
CA GLU A 50 15.83 17.29 8.65
C GLU A 50 14.37 16.89 8.34
N ILE A 51 13.77 17.49 7.30
CA ILE A 51 12.44 17.08 6.81
C ILE A 51 12.51 15.69 6.19
N PHE A 52 13.56 15.41 5.43
CA PHE A 52 13.75 14.10 4.85
C PHE A 52 13.87 13.04 5.94
N GLU A 53 14.82 13.18 6.85
CA GLU A 53 15.17 12.16 7.85
C GLU A 53 14.08 11.94 8.89
N ARG A 54 13.34 12.99 9.29
CA ARG A 54 12.36 12.90 10.38
C ARG A 54 10.93 12.67 9.92
N LEU A 55 10.62 12.95 8.66
CA LEU A 55 9.24 12.89 8.15
C LEU A 55 9.10 12.04 6.90
N VAL A 56 9.87 12.33 5.85
CA VAL A 56 9.67 11.71 4.54
C VAL A 56 10.25 10.30 4.48
N GLU A 57 11.44 10.08 5.04
CA GLU A 57 12.07 8.76 5.10
C GLU A 57 11.18 7.76 5.87
N PRO A 58 10.73 8.05 7.11
CA PRO A 58 9.81 7.16 7.82
C PRO A 58 8.49 6.95 7.07
N PHE A 59 7.97 7.98 6.41
CA PHE A 59 6.75 7.89 5.60
C PHE A 59 6.92 6.93 4.41
N CYS A 60 8.01 7.07 3.65
CA CYS A 60 8.28 6.21 2.50
C CYS A 60 8.54 4.77 2.93
N SER A 61 9.29 4.58 4.02
CA SER A 61 9.49 3.28 4.67
C SER A 61 8.16 2.65 5.09
N GLY A 62 7.26 3.41 5.74
CA GLY A 62 5.99 2.88 6.22
C GLY A 62 4.92 2.64 5.14
N VAL A 63 4.85 3.48 4.10
CA VAL A 63 3.78 3.43 3.09
C VAL A 63 4.18 2.62 1.87
N TYR A 64 5.43 2.76 1.41
CA TYR A 64 5.92 2.07 0.23
C TYR A 64 6.79 0.86 0.58
N ALA A 65 7.21 0.69 1.85
CA ALA A 65 8.27 -0.25 2.22
C ALA A 65 9.50 -0.11 1.29
N GLY A 66 9.75 1.13 0.87
CA GLY A 66 10.63 1.47 -0.24
C GLY A 66 11.81 2.32 0.21
N ASP A 67 12.86 2.31 -0.60
CA ASP A 67 14.07 3.10 -0.38
C ASP A 67 13.86 4.47 -1.06
N PRO A 68 13.78 5.57 -0.30
CA PRO A 68 13.51 6.89 -0.88
C PRO A 68 14.59 7.36 -1.86
N SER A 69 15.81 6.81 -1.79
CA SER A 69 16.90 7.09 -2.72
C SER A 69 16.66 6.51 -4.12
N LYS A 70 15.78 5.49 -4.22
CA LYS A 70 15.43 4.78 -5.46
C LYS A 70 13.99 5.03 -5.91
N LEU A 71 13.13 5.49 -5.00
CA LEU A 71 11.72 5.75 -5.32
C LEU A 71 11.59 7.00 -6.20
N SER A 72 10.89 6.87 -7.33
CA SER A 72 10.62 7.98 -8.25
C SER A 72 9.72 9.04 -7.61
N MET A 73 10.20 10.29 -7.56
CA MET A 73 9.40 11.41 -7.06
C MET A 73 8.17 11.67 -7.93
N ARG A 74 8.31 11.53 -9.25
CA ARG A 74 7.19 11.76 -10.19
C ARG A 74 6.13 10.67 -10.06
N ALA A 75 6.53 9.41 -9.87
CA ALA A 75 5.57 8.31 -9.69
C ALA A 75 4.91 8.33 -8.30
N ALA A 76 5.68 8.50 -7.23
CA ALA A 76 5.18 8.44 -5.85
C ALA A 76 4.46 9.72 -5.41
N PHE A 77 4.91 10.89 -5.87
CA PHE A 77 4.44 12.20 -5.41
C PHE A 77 4.25 13.19 -6.57
N GLY A 78 3.73 12.74 -7.71
CA GLY A 78 3.62 13.54 -8.94
C GLY A 78 2.90 14.89 -8.78
N LYS A 79 1.99 15.02 -7.80
CA LYS A 79 1.36 16.31 -7.49
C LYS A 79 2.33 17.35 -6.93
N LEU A 80 3.33 16.96 -6.16
CA LEU A 80 4.35 17.89 -5.67
C LEU A 80 5.28 18.34 -6.81
N VAL A 81 5.61 17.42 -7.74
CA VAL A 81 6.36 17.75 -8.96
C VAL A 81 5.57 18.76 -9.81
N GLU A 82 4.28 18.52 -10.02
CA GLU A 82 3.39 19.45 -10.73
C GLU A 82 3.34 20.83 -10.05
N PHE A 83 3.34 20.88 -8.71
CA PHE A 83 3.39 22.15 -7.97
C PHE A 83 4.74 22.85 -8.10
N GLU A 84 5.86 22.14 -8.09
CA GLU A 84 7.17 22.76 -8.34
C GLU A 84 7.23 23.33 -9.76
N GLU A 85 6.83 22.55 -10.77
CA GLU A 85 6.83 22.94 -12.19
C GLU A 85 5.92 24.14 -12.44
N THR A 86 4.65 24.06 -12.03
CA THR A 86 3.68 25.15 -12.19
C THR A 86 3.95 26.32 -11.29
N GLY A 87 4.74 26.15 -10.23
CA GLY A 87 5.13 27.18 -9.29
C GLY A 87 6.46 27.84 -9.62
N ASP A 88 7.03 27.58 -10.80
CA ASP A 88 8.40 27.90 -11.24
C ASP A 88 9.42 27.77 -10.08
N GLY A 89 9.48 26.58 -9.47
CA GLY A 89 10.37 26.24 -8.35
C GLY A 89 9.81 26.46 -6.93
N SER A 90 8.63 27.09 -6.79
CA SER A 90 7.99 27.35 -5.49
C SER A 90 6.74 26.49 -5.32
N LEU A 91 6.78 25.54 -4.38
CA LEU A 91 5.63 24.67 -4.06
C LEU A 91 4.40 25.47 -3.65
N LEU A 92 4.58 26.52 -2.82
CA LEU A 92 3.47 27.35 -2.36
C LEU A 92 2.79 28.08 -3.52
N ARG A 93 3.58 28.60 -4.47
CA ARG A 93 3.06 29.26 -5.67
C ARG A 93 2.33 28.27 -6.58
N GLY A 94 2.85 27.07 -6.74
CA GLY A 94 2.19 25.99 -7.48
C GLY A 94 0.83 25.63 -6.90
N VAL A 95 0.76 25.42 -5.58
CA VAL A 95 -0.51 25.18 -4.87
C VAL A 95 -1.49 26.35 -5.09
N PHE A 96 -1.03 27.59 -4.97
CA PHE A 96 -1.88 28.77 -5.19
C PHE A 96 -2.44 28.83 -6.62
N ARG A 97 -1.60 28.60 -7.64
CA ARG A 97 -2.00 28.53 -9.05
C ARG A 97 -3.01 27.39 -9.28
N TYR A 98 -2.75 26.19 -8.73
CA TYR A 98 -3.67 25.05 -8.80
C TYR A 98 -5.06 25.38 -8.22
N VAL A 99 -5.11 25.96 -7.03
CA VAL A 99 -6.38 26.34 -6.38
C VAL A 99 -7.12 27.41 -7.17
N MET A 100 -6.40 28.40 -7.71
CA MET A 100 -7.00 29.47 -8.52
C MET A 100 -7.59 28.91 -9.82
N ASN A 101 -6.87 28.04 -10.52
CA ASN A 101 -7.35 27.40 -11.76
C ASN A 101 -8.59 26.55 -11.50
N LYS A 102 -8.58 25.71 -10.45
CA LYS A 102 -9.74 24.90 -10.06
C LYS A 102 -10.97 25.74 -9.68
N ARG A 103 -10.76 26.93 -9.08
CA ARG A 103 -11.84 27.89 -8.79
C ARG A 103 -12.36 28.56 -10.07
N ARG A 104 -11.49 28.85 -11.04
CA ARG A 104 -11.86 29.39 -12.34
C ARG A 104 -12.66 28.36 -13.15
N GLU A 105 -12.20 27.12 -13.24
CA GLU A 105 -12.92 26.00 -13.88
C GLU A 105 -14.32 25.80 -13.29
N ARG A 106 -14.46 25.89 -11.97
CA ARG A 106 -15.79 25.83 -11.32
C ARG A 106 -16.69 27.03 -11.63
N ARG A 107 -16.11 28.18 -11.98
CA ARG A 107 -16.84 29.39 -12.37
C ARG A 107 -17.17 29.42 -13.86
N THR A 108 -16.36 28.77 -14.70
CA THR A 108 -16.52 28.75 -16.16
C THR A 108 -17.14 27.45 -16.71
N GLY A 109 -17.18 26.36 -15.94
CA GLY A 109 -17.50 25.00 -16.39
C GLY A 109 -18.87 24.48 -15.98
N GLY A 110 -19.93 25.24 -16.26
CA GLY A 110 -21.30 24.71 -16.42
C GLY A 110 -21.59 24.19 -17.83
N ALA A 111 -20.56 23.99 -18.68
CA ALA A 111 -20.68 23.42 -20.01
C ALA A 111 -19.95 22.07 -20.04
N LYS A 112 -20.73 20.99 -20.14
CA LYS A 112 -20.25 19.62 -20.34
C LYS A 112 -19.85 19.48 -21.82
N ASP A 113 -18.57 19.26 -22.10
CA ASP A 113 -18.15 18.67 -23.37
C ASP A 113 -18.38 17.15 -23.32
N GLY A 114 -19.12 16.66 -24.31
CA GLY A 114 -19.49 15.26 -24.46
C GLY A 114 -18.32 14.42 -24.95
N ASP A 115 -17.99 13.39 -24.16
CA ASP A 115 -17.49 12.06 -24.58
C ASP A 115 -16.88 11.26 -23.40
N THR A 116 -17.18 11.65 -22.16
CA THR A 116 -17.01 10.76 -21.02
C THR A 116 -18.37 10.26 -20.59
N VAL A 117 -18.59 8.94 -20.66
CA VAL A 117 -19.71 8.31 -19.94
C VAL A 117 -19.51 8.68 -18.47
N PRO A 118 -20.37 9.49 -17.85
CA PRO A 118 -20.19 9.84 -16.46
C PRO A 118 -20.36 8.55 -15.65
N LEU A 119 -19.35 8.24 -14.83
CA LEU A 119 -19.52 7.33 -13.69
C LEU A 119 -20.77 7.81 -12.95
N ASN A 120 -21.82 6.98 -13.02
CA ASN A 120 -23.18 7.21 -12.55
C ASN A 120 -23.25 8.34 -11.49
N GLU A 121 -23.67 9.55 -11.88
CA GLU A 121 -23.81 10.73 -11.00
C GLU A 121 -24.87 10.51 -9.89
N THR A 122 -25.53 9.34 -9.84
CA THR A 122 -26.59 9.01 -8.89
C THR A 122 -26.11 8.59 -7.49
N ALA A 123 -24.80 8.56 -7.23
CA ALA A 123 -24.27 8.41 -5.88
C ALA A 123 -23.17 9.44 -5.61
N LYS A 124 -23.54 10.71 -5.40
CA LYS A 124 -22.66 11.63 -4.67
C LYS A 124 -22.42 11.01 -3.30
N ALA A 125 -21.21 10.45 -3.09
CA ALA A 125 -20.80 9.97 -1.79
C ALA A 125 -21.11 11.07 -0.75
N PRO A 126 -21.80 10.74 0.36
CA PRO A 126 -22.12 11.73 1.37
C PRO A 126 -20.82 12.43 1.79
N LYS A 127 -20.84 13.76 1.75
CA LYS A 127 -19.69 14.55 2.19
C LYS A 127 -19.58 14.36 3.70
N SER A 128 -18.60 13.58 4.14
CA SER A 128 -18.27 13.48 5.56
C SER A 128 -17.96 14.87 6.10
N SER A 129 -18.60 15.25 7.20
CA SER A 129 -18.34 16.48 7.94
C SER A 129 -17.02 16.46 8.71
N SER A 130 -16.37 15.29 8.85
CA SER A 130 -15.17 15.07 9.66
C SER A 130 -13.85 15.01 8.86
N GLY A 131 -13.88 15.27 7.55
CA GLY A 131 -12.69 15.16 6.70
C GLY A 131 -12.41 13.71 6.25
N PRO A 132 -11.25 13.45 5.61
CA PRO A 132 -10.90 12.11 5.16
C PRO A 132 -10.65 11.20 6.37
N THR A 133 -11.49 10.17 6.53
CA THR A 133 -11.35 9.17 7.60
C THR A 133 -10.88 7.85 7.00
N VAL A 134 -9.86 7.23 7.60
CA VAL A 134 -9.48 5.85 7.26
C VAL A 134 -10.68 4.96 7.56
N SER A 135 -11.12 4.20 6.57
CA SER A 135 -12.36 3.43 6.63
C SER A 135 -12.10 1.97 6.33
N SER A 136 -12.91 1.09 6.90
CA SER A 136 -12.91 -0.34 6.66
C SER A 136 -14.31 -0.89 6.91
N PHE A 137 -14.57 -2.17 6.58
CA PHE A 137 -15.85 -2.82 6.87
C PHE A 137 -15.80 -3.51 8.22
N GLU A 138 -16.93 -3.72 8.90
CA GLU A 138 -16.96 -4.32 10.24
C GLU A 138 -16.12 -5.62 10.35
N GLY A 139 -16.36 -6.58 9.44
CA GLY A 139 -15.59 -7.83 9.32
C GLY A 139 -14.30 -7.76 8.50
N GLY A 140 -13.73 -6.56 8.30
CA GLY A 140 -12.47 -6.38 7.59
C GLY A 140 -12.60 -6.17 6.08
N ILE A 141 -11.47 -5.83 5.44
CA ILE A 141 -11.43 -5.46 4.01
C ILE A 141 -11.79 -6.62 3.07
N GLU A 142 -11.76 -7.87 3.55
CA GLU A 142 -12.12 -9.07 2.78
C GLU A 142 -13.60 -9.11 2.38
N ILE A 143 -14.46 -8.37 3.09
CA ILE A 143 -15.90 -8.25 2.75
C ILE A 143 -16.10 -7.77 1.31
N LEU A 144 -15.29 -6.82 0.85
CA LEU A 144 -15.43 -6.25 -0.49
C LEU A 144 -15.15 -7.28 -1.61
N PRO A 145 -13.98 -7.96 -1.66
CA PRO A 145 -13.74 -8.97 -2.68
C PRO A 145 -14.72 -10.15 -2.58
N LYS A 146 -15.13 -10.57 -1.38
CA LYS A 146 -16.16 -11.61 -1.20
C LYS A 146 -17.51 -11.20 -1.81
N ALA A 147 -17.96 -9.98 -1.56
CA ALA A 147 -19.20 -9.46 -2.14
C ALA A 147 -19.13 -9.34 -3.66
N ILE A 148 -17.98 -8.91 -4.21
CA ILE A 148 -17.76 -8.87 -5.66
C ILE A 148 -17.82 -10.29 -6.25
N ALA A 149 -17.13 -11.26 -5.64
CA ALA A 149 -17.14 -12.65 -6.08
C ALA A 149 -18.55 -13.24 -6.08
N GLN A 150 -19.31 -13.02 -5.00
CA GLN A 150 -20.71 -13.46 -4.90
C GLN A 150 -21.59 -12.86 -6.02
N LYS A 151 -21.41 -11.57 -6.35
CA LYS A 151 -22.18 -10.91 -7.40
C LYS A 151 -21.80 -11.38 -8.82
N LEU A 152 -20.54 -11.80 -9.01
CA LEU A 152 -20.07 -12.31 -10.29
C LEU A 152 -20.45 -13.78 -10.52
N GLY A 153 -20.58 -14.58 -9.46
CA GLY A 153 -20.95 -16.00 -9.51
C GLY A 153 -19.96 -16.82 -10.34
N ASP A 154 -20.47 -17.69 -11.20
CA ASP A 154 -19.70 -18.63 -12.04
C ASP A 154 -18.77 -17.95 -13.07
N ARG A 155 -18.84 -16.62 -13.19
CA ARG A 155 -17.89 -15.83 -13.98
C ARG A 155 -16.51 -15.75 -13.31
N VAL A 156 -16.43 -15.98 -12.00
CA VAL A 156 -15.17 -16.12 -11.27
C VAL A 156 -14.80 -17.58 -11.22
N ARG A 157 -13.72 -17.95 -11.92
CA ARG A 157 -13.18 -19.32 -11.93
C ARG A 157 -11.89 -19.35 -11.15
N LEU A 158 -11.93 -20.01 -9.99
CA LEU A 158 -10.76 -20.19 -9.11
C LEU A 158 -9.97 -21.44 -9.50
N GLY A 159 -8.74 -21.55 -9.00
CA GLY A 159 -7.86 -22.70 -9.25
C GLY A 159 -7.37 -22.82 -10.70
N LEU A 160 -7.51 -21.77 -11.51
CA LEU A 160 -7.00 -21.72 -12.88
C LEU A 160 -5.89 -20.68 -12.98
N ARG A 161 -4.68 -21.11 -13.35
CA ARG A 161 -3.55 -20.22 -13.62
C ARG A 161 -3.39 -20.06 -15.12
N LEU A 162 -3.45 -18.83 -15.62
CA LEU A 162 -3.16 -18.53 -17.02
C LEU A 162 -1.69 -18.82 -17.31
N VAL A 163 -1.41 -19.60 -18.36
CA VAL A 163 -0.03 -19.95 -18.74
C VAL A 163 0.38 -19.40 -20.10
N ARG A 164 -0.59 -19.17 -21.00
CA ARG A 164 -0.31 -18.74 -22.38
C ARG A 164 -1.47 -17.95 -23.00
N ILE A 165 -1.12 -17.02 -23.87
CA ILE A 165 -2.04 -16.18 -24.66
C ILE A 165 -1.59 -16.23 -26.12
N ASP A 166 -2.32 -16.93 -26.97
CA ASP A 166 -2.01 -17.01 -28.40
C ASP A 166 -3.03 -16.23 -29.22
N PRO A 167 -2.61 -15.46 -30.25
CA PRO A 167 -3.56 -14.84 -31.17
C PRO A 167 -4.35 -15.91 -31.92
N THR A 168 -5.63 -15.65 -32.14
CA THR A 168 -6.51 -16.54 -32.92
C THR A 168 -7.53 -15.71 -33.69
N GLN A 169 -8.35 -16.37 -34.51
CA GLN A 169 -9.47 -15.74 -35.21
C GLN A 169 -10.75 -16.53 -34.92
N LEU A 170 -11.85 -15.81 -34.74
CA LEU A 170 -13.17 -16.42 -34.71
C LEU A 170 -13.60 -16.84 -36.13
N ALA A 171 -14.65 -17.65 -36.23
CA ALA A 171 -15.17 -18.12 -37.52
C ALA A 171 -15.60 -16.98 -38.47
N ASP A 172 -15.93 -15.80 -37.92
CA ASP A 172 -16.29 -14.59 -38.68
C ASP A 172 -15.08 -13.74 -39.10
N GLY A 173 -13.85 -14.21 -38.86
CA GLY A 173 -12.61 -13.49 -39.15
C GLY A 173 -12.21 -12.45 -38.10
N THR A 174 -13.00 -12.26 -37.03
CA THR A 174 -12.65 -11.34 -35.95
C THR A 174 -11.41 -11.82 -35.20
N THR A 175 -10.42 -10.94 -35.04
CA THR A 175 -9.24 -11.19 -34.18
C THR A 175 -9.66 -11.46 -32.74
N ALA A 176 -9.12 -12.53 -32.16
CA ALA A 176 -9.34 -12.95 -30.79
C ALA A 176 -8.05 -13.51 -30.18
N TYR A 177 -8.14 -13.96 -28.93
CA TYR A 177 -7.05 -14.59 -28.20
C TYR A 177 -7.53 -15.93 -27.65
N ARG A 178 -6.68 -16.96 -27.80
CA ARG A 178 -6.82 -18.24 -27.12
C ARG A 178 -6.00 -18.20 -25.84
N LEU A 179 -6.66 -18.47 -24.72
CA LEU A 179 -6.09 -18.45 -23.38
C LEU A 179 -5.98 -19.89 -22.89
N SER A 180 -4.77 -20.31 -22.57
CA SER A 180 -4.51 -21.64 -22.01
C SER A 180 -4.30 -21.50 -20.51
N TYR A 181 -5.11 -22.20 -19.73
CA TYR A 181 -5.04 -22.25 -18.28
C TYR A 181 -4.59 -23.63 -17.81
N ARG A 182 -3.77 -23.65 -16.77
CA ARG A 182 -3.47 -24.87 -16.00
C ARG A 182 -4.34 -24.91 -14.76
N ARG A 183 -4.90 -26.08 -14.46
CA ARG A 183 -5.60 -26.30 -13.19
C ARG A 183 -4.56 -26.48 -12.09
N MET A 184 -4.68 -25.70 -11.03
CA MET A 184 -3.84 -25.86 -9.85
C MET A 184 -4.44 -26.98 -9.01
N SER A 185 -3.65 -28.01 -8.69
CA SER A 185 -4.09 -29.07 -7.77
C SER A 185 -4.34 -28.46 -6.39
N HIS A 186 -5.36 -28.97 -5.70
CA HIS A 186 -5.62 -28.65 -4.31
C HIS A 186 -4.65 -29.44 -3.42
N GLN A 187 -3.35 -29.33 -3.67
CA GLN A 187 -2.33 -30.06 -2.92
C GLN A 187 -1.27 -29.08 -2.40
N GLY A 188 -1.50 -28.63 -1.16
CA GLY A 188 -0.46 -28.26 -0.20
C GLY A 188 0.67 -27.34 -0.67
N ASP A 189 0.35 -26.13 -1.12
CA ASP A 189 1.07 -24.96 -0.61
C ASP A 189 0.36 -24.53 0.68
N ASP A 190 0.49 -25.38 1.70
CA ASP A 190 0.23 -25.00 3.08
C ASP A 190 1.47 -24.21 3.55
N ASP A 191 1.64 -23.02 2.97
CA ASP A 191 2.38 -21.95 3.63
C ASP A 191 1.48 -21.51 4.78
N SER A 192 1.74 -22.10 5.94
CA SER A 192 0.91 -22.04 7.14
C SER A 192 0.91 -20.63 7.73
N SER A 193 0.21 -19.68 7.10
CA SER A 193 -0.18 -18.42 7.73
C SER A 193 -1.49 -17.78 7.24
N ARG A 194 -2.35 -18.53 6.53
CA ARG A 194 -3.70 -18.04 6.15
C ARG A 194 -4.82 -18.83 6.83
N THR A 195 -5.13 -18.47 8.06
CA THR A 195 -6.34 -18.95 8.74
C THR A 195 -7.62 -18.37 8.12
N ALA A 196 -8.31 -19.25 7.42
CA ALA A 196 -9.74 -19.56 7.50
C ALA A 196 -10.79 -18.42 7.51
N GLY A 197 -11.56 -18.38 6.42
CA GLY A 197 -12.95 -17.92 6.41
C GLY A 197 -13.76 -18.77 5.43
N ALA A 198 -14.31 -19.88 5.92
CA ALA A 198 -15.05 -20.88 5.16
C ALA A 198 -16.21 -20.27 4.34
N VAL A 199 -16.31 -20.68 3.06
CA VAL A 199 -17.47 -20.51 2.20
C VAL A 199 -18.10 -21.90 1.99
N PRO A 200 -19.44 -22.05 1.96
CA PRO A 200 -20.07 -23.36 2.02
C PRO A 200 -19.75 -24.19 0.78
N ARG A 201 -19.30 -25.43 0.98
CA ARG A 201 -19.26 -26.48 -0.05
C ARG A 201 -20.70 -26.75 -0.51
N THR A 202 -21.01 -26.48 -1.76
CA THR A 202 -22.19 -27.04 -2.41
C THR A 202 -21.79 -28.32 -3.14
N ALA A 203 -22.37 -29.43 -2.66
CA ALA A 203 -22.53 -30.75 -3.27
C ALA A 203 -21.45 -31.20 -4.28
N GLU A 204 -20.51 -32.00 -3.78
CA GLU A 204 -19.64 -32.88 -4.57
C GLU A 204 -20.49 -33.86 -5.39
N GLY A 205 -20.35 -33.78 -6.71
CA GLY A 205 -20.37 -34.98 -7.54
C GLY A 205 -18.94 -35.47 -7.63
N ASP A 206 -18.70 -36.72 -7.24
CA ASP A 206 -17.43 -37.41 -7.41
C ASP A 206 -16.91 -37.24 -8.84
N VAL A 207 -15.74 -36.63 -9.00
CA VAL A 207 -14.99 -36.69 -10.26
C VAL A 207 -13.62 -37.23 -9.95
N ALA A 208 -13.35 -38.40 -10.53
CA ALA A 208 -12.12 -39.15 -10.45
C ALA A 208 -10.88 -38.27 -10.66
N ALA A 209 -9.78 -38.65 -10.00
CA ALA A 209 -8.43 -38.13 -10.25
C ALA A 209 -8.13 -38.22 -11.76
N GLY A 210 -8.26 -37.08 -12.44
CA GLY A 210 -8.18 -36.97 -13.88
C GLY A 210 -7.33 -35.77 -14.25
N ASP A 211 -6.10 -36.09 -14.66
CA ASP A 211 -5.18 -35.30 -15.49
C ASP A 211 -4.76 -33.93 -14.92
N GLU A 212 -3.73 -33.94 -14.07
CA GLU A 212 -3.09 -32.74 -13.51
C GLU A 212 -2.44 -31.84 -14.57
N ASP A 213 -2.30 -32.34 -15.80
CA ASP A 213 -1.82 -31.59 -16.97
C ASP A 213 -2.95 -31.08 -17.88
N ALA A 214 -4.23 -31.25 -17.49
CA ALA A 214 -5.35 -30.79 -18.29
C ALA A 214 -5.34 -29.26 -18.48
N VAL A 215 -5.08 -28.84 -19.71
CA VAL A 215 -5.15 -27.44 -20.13
C VAL A 215 -6.61 -27.07 -20.41
N VAL A 216 -7.12 -26.06 -19.71
CA VAL A 216 -8.43 -25.46 -19.98
C VAL A 216 -8.23 -24.32 -20.96
N GLU A 217 -8.89 -24.38 -22.12
CA GLU A 217 -8.85 -23.32 -23.13
C GLU A 217 -10.07 -22.40 -23.06
N VAL A 218 -9.83 -21.10 -23.21
CA VAL A 218 -10.88 -20.08 -23.33
C VAL A 218 -10.54 -19.16 -24.50
N VAL A 219 -11.52 -18.82 -25.33
CA VAL A 219 -11.35 -17.83 -26.41
C VAL A 219 -12.01 -16.52 -26.01
N ALA A 220 -11.28 -15.41 -26.13
CA ALA A 220 -11.77 -14.08 -25.80
C ALA A 220 -11.36 -13.04 -26.85
N LYS A 221 -12.27 -12.10 -27.16
CA LYS A 221 -11.97 -10.98 -28.08
C LYS A 221 -11.00 -9.96 -27.46
N LYS A 222 -11.00 -9.86 -26.13
CA LYS A 222 -10.17 -8.93 -25.36
C LYS A 222 -9.68 -9.63 -24.10
N VAL A 223 -8.46 -9.30 -23.69
CA VAL A 223 -7.82 -9.83 -22.50
C VAL A 223 -7.38 -8.65 -21.63
N VAL A 224 -7.68 -8.72 -20.34
CA VAL A 224 -7.23 -7.74 -19.35
C VAL A 224 -6.39 -8.49 -18.33
N LEU A 225 -5.11 -8.14 -18.23
CA LEU A 225 -4.20 -8.71 -17.23
C LEU A 225 -4.23 -7.84 -15.98
N THR A 226 -4.62 -8.45 -14.86
CA THR A 226 -4.65 -7.80 -13.53
C THR A 226 -3.73 -8.51 -12.53
N THR A 227 -2.82 -9.35 -13.03
CA THR A 227 -1.80 -10.04 -12.23
C THR A 227 -0.67 -9.07 -11.87
N PRO A 228 0.17 -9.40 -10.87
CA PRO A 228 1.43 -8.69 -10.64
C PRO A 228 2.30 -8.62 -11.90
N ALA A 229 3.20 -7.63 -11.96
CA ALA A 229 4.02 -7.40 -13.16
C ALA A 229 4.92 -8.60 -13.49
N PHE A 230 5.50 -9.27 -12.49
CA PHE A 230 6.33 -10.45 -12.69
C PHE A 230 5.56 -11.64 -13.27
N ASP A 231 4.32 -11.88 -12.84
CA ASP A 231 3.45 -12.93 -13.40
C ASP A 231 3.03 -12.58 -14.83
N ALA A 232 2.65 -11.32 -15.07
CA ALA A 232 2.32 -10.85 -16.41
C ALA A 232 3.51 -10.97 -17.36
N ALA A 233 4.72 -10.64 -16.89
CA ALA A 233 5.94 -10.77 -17.66
C ALA A 233 6.24 -12.23 -18.04
N ASP A 234 6.05 -13.18 -17.12
CA ASP A 234 6.21 -14.62 -17.40
C ASP A 234 5.21 -15.08 -18.47
N ILE A 235 3.92 -14.78 -18.29
CA ILE A 235 2.85 -15.15 -19.24
C ILE A 235 3.14 -14.57 -20.64
N LEU A 236 3.49 -13.28 -20.72
CA LEU A 236 3.78 -12.61 -21.98
C LEU A 236 5.06 -13.15 -22.64
N SER A 237 6.10 -13.46 -21.85
CA SER A 237 7.34 -14.06 -22.36
C SER A 237 7.06 -15.43 -23.00
N ARG A 238 6.31 -16.30 -22.31
CA ARG A 238 5.91 -17.63 -22.82
C ARG A 238 5.05 -17.53 -24.08
N SER A 239 4.31 -16.44 -24.23
CA SER A 239 3.43 -16.13 -25.36
C SER A 239 4.17 -15.44 -26.53
N GLY A 240 5.50 -15.29 -26.46
CA GLY A 240 6.30 -14.64 -27.51
C GLY A 240 6.21 -13.10 -27.53
N LEU A 241 5.52 -12.49 -26.57
CA LEU A 241 5.35 -11.04 -26.46
C LEU A 241 6.49 -10.39 -25.65
N VAL A 242 7.73 -10.73 -26.01
CA VAL A 242 8.94 -10.40 -25.23
C VAL A 242 9.13 -8.88 -25.06
N ALA A 243 8.86 -8.09 -26.10
CA ALA A 243 8.99 -6.63 -26.04
C ALA A 243 8.05 -6.00 -24.98
N ALA A 244 6.85 -6.57 -24.80
CA ALA A 244 5.92 -6.13 -23.76
C ALA A 244 6.28 -6.70 -22.38
N ALA A 245 6.88 -7.89 -22.33
CA ALA A 245 7.28 -8.54 -21.08
C ALA A 245 8.48 -7.88 -20.40
N ASN A 246 9.47 -7.40 -21.16
CA ASN A 246 10.75 -6.95 -20.59
C ASN A 246 10.61 -5.80 -19.57
N PRO A 247 9.88 -4.69 -19.86
CA PRO A 247 9.73 -3.62 -18.88
C PRO A 247 9.02 -4.05 -17.59
N LEU A 248 8.15 -5.07 -17.67
CA LEU A 248 7.43 -5.58 -16.50
C LEU A 248 8.33 -6.39 -15.55
N LYS A 249 9.43 -6.98 -16.06
CA LYS A 249 10.42 -7.70 -15.24
C LYS A 249 11.26 -6.75 -14.39
N GLU A 250 11.37 -5.49 -14.80
CA GLU A 250 12.16 -4.47 -14.11
C GLU A 250 11.40 -3.85 -12.93
N VAL A 251 10.09 -4.12 -12.81
CA VAL A 251 9.29 -3.65 -11.68
C VAL A 251 9.69 -4.42 -10.43
N ASP A 252 10.33 -3.72 -9.51
CA ASP A 252 10.81 -4.27 -8.26
C ASP A 252 9.67 -4.46 -7.23
N TYR A 253 9.68 -5.62 -6.56
CA TYR A 253 8.73 -5.97 -5.50
C TYR A 253 9.49 -6.31 -4.21
N PRO A 254 9.62 -5.36 -3.27
CA PRO A 254 10.22 -5.64 -1.99
C PRO A 254 9.29 -6.52 -1.13
N PRO A 255 9.78 -7.60 -0.50
CA PRO A 255 8.98 -8.42 0.39
C PRO A 255 8.69 -7.67 1.69
N VAL A 256 7.48 -7.83 2.21
CA VAL A 256 7.03 -7.23 3.48
C VAL A 256 6.26 -8.28 4.26
N ALA A 257 6.58 -8.45 5.53
CA ALA A 257 5.81 -9.26 6.47
C ALA A 257 4.90 -8.37 7.32
N LEU A 258 3.71 -8.86 7.64
CA LEU A 258 2.76 -8.22 8.55
C LEU A 258 2.65 -9.06 9.82
N VAL A 259 3.33 -8.63 10.87
CA VAL A 259 3.29 -9.30 12.17
C VAL A 259 2.18 -8.69 13.02
N VAL A 260 1.19 -9.50 13.39
CA VAL A 260 0.05 -9.07 14.22
C VAL A 260 0.23 -9.56 15.64
N LEU A 261 0.44 -8.63 16.57
CA LEU A 261 0.67 -8.92 17.99
C LEU A 261 -0.46 -8.36 18.86
N SER A 262 -0.82 -9.08 19.90
CA SER A 262 -1.77 -8.62 20.91
C SER A 262 -1.16 -8.63 22.31
N TYR A 263 -1.34 -7.52 23.03
CA TYR A 263 -0.88 -7.34 24.40
C TYR A 263 -2.06 -6.97 25.30
N ASP A 264 -1.97 -7.29 26.59
CA ASP A 264 -2.83 -6.65 27.58
C ASP A 264 -2.54 -5.14 27.61
N VAL A 265 -3.57 -4.31 27.80
CA VAL A 265 -3.44 -2.85 27.81
C VAL A 265 -2.44 -2.37 28.87
N ASP A 266 -2.27 -3.12 29.97
CA ASP A 266 -1.28 -2.80 30.99
C ASP A 266 0.16 -2.95 30.50
N SER A 267 0.43 -3.67 29.42
CA SER A 267 1.77 -3.79 28.83
C SER A 267 2.24 -2.51 28.15
N ILE A 268 1.34 -1.58 27.84
CA ILE A 268 1.68 -0.28 27.23
C ILE A 268 2.47 0.57 28.23
N SER A 269 3.53 1.22 27.76
CA SER A 269 4.33 2.13 28.58
C SER A 269 3.52 3.34 29.06
N ALA A 270 3.81 3.82 30.27
CA ALA A 270 3.06 4.91 30.90
C ALA A 270 3.03 6.22 30.07
N ILE A 271 4.08 6.48 29.28
CA ILE A 271 4.18 7.66 28.40
C ILE A 271 3.15 7.59 27.26
N HIS A 272 2.86 6.40 26.76
CA HIS A 272 1.94 6.17 25.64
C HIS A 272 0.53 5.80 26.08
N ARG A 273 0.35 5.33 27.32
CA ARG A 273 -0.93 4.86 27.83
C ARG A 273 -1.91 6.01 28.02
N VAL A 274 -3.07 5.90 27.36
CA VAL A 274 -4.19 6.83 27.49
C VAL A 274 -5.32 6.15 28.25
N SER A 275 -5.47 6.48 29.54
CA SER A 275 -6.38 5.77 30.46
C SER A 275 -7.86 5.79 30.08
N HIS A 276 -8.29 6.75 29.27
CA HIS A 276 -9.69 6.87 28.81
C HIS A 276 -9.93 6.28 27.41
N VAL A 277 -8.92 5.65 26.80
CA VAL A 277 -9.05 4.91 25.54
C VAL A 277 -9.08 3.42 25.85
N ALA A 278 -10.13 2.72 25.39
CA ALA A 278 -10.37 1.31 25.73
C ALA A 278 -9.19 0.37 25.43
N HIS A 279 -8.41 0.68 24.37
CA HIS A 279 -7.24 -0.09 23.95
C HIS A 279 -5.91 0.58 24.31
N GLY A 280 -5.94 1.57 25.20
CA GLY A 280 -4.76 2.18 25.83
C GLY A 280 -3.89 3.09 24.94
N LEU A 281 -4.07 3.11 23.62
CA LEU A 281 -3.31 3.94 22.68
C LEU A 281 -4.21 4.92 21.93
N SER A 282 -3.71 6.13 21.68
CA SER A 282 -4.36 7.15 20.85
C SER A 282 -3.57 7.37 19.55
N GLY A 283 -4.30 7.62 18.46
CA GLY A 283 -3.72 7.88 17.13
C GLY A 283 -3.84 6.69 16.18
N PHE A 284 -3.26 6.86 14.99
CA PHE A 284 -3.27 5.85 13.94
C PHE A 284 -2.21 4.76 14.17
N GLY A 285 -1.03 5.17 14.64
CA GLY A 285 0.15 4.33 14.71
C GLY A 285 1.43 5.16 14.86
N GLN A 286 2.56 4.50 14.70
CA GLN A 286 3.90 5.09 14.67
C GLN A 286 4.71 4.56 13.49
N LEU A 287 5.63 5.39 13.00
CA LEU A 287 6.62 5.04 11.98
C LEU A 287 8.00 5.17 12.61
N HIS A 288 8.92 4.30 12.21
CA HIS A 288 10.26 4.25 12.79
C HIS A 288 11.28 4.78 11.79
N PRO A 289 11.89 5.95 12.05
CA PRO A 289 13.07 6.39 11.31
C PRO A 289 14.17 5.34 11.36
N ARG A 290 14.80 5.07 10.21
CA ARG A 290 15.88 4.08 10.12
C ARG A 290 17.06 4.30 11.07
N PRO A 291 17.46 5.55 11.40
CA PRO A 291 18.52 5.79 12.39
C PRO A 291 18.23 5.25 13.80
N GLU A 292 16.97 4.92 14.14
CA GLU A 292 16.61 4.31 15.42
C GLU A 292 17.10 2.86 15.55
N GLY A 293 17.54 2.24 14.45
CA GLY A 293 18.09 0.88 14.45
C GLY A 293 17.05 -0.22 14.68
N LEU A 294 15.76 0.12 14.52
CA LEU A 294 14.65 -0.83 14.54
C LEU A 294 14.50 -1.50 13.18
N ARG A 295 14.16 -2.78 13.17
CA ARG A 295 13.89 -3.52 11.92
C ARG A 295 12.45 -3.29 11.44
N THR A 296 11.54 -3.10 12.39
CA THR A 296 10.13 -2.75 12.14
C THR A 296 10.02 -1.39 11.46
N LEU A 297 9.30 -1.32 10.33
CA LEU A 297 9.10 -0.10 9.54
C LEU A 297 8.08 0.84 10.20
N GLY A 298 7.03 0.25 10.78
CA GLY A 298 5.96 0.99 11.42
C GLY A 298 4.91 0.06 12.03
N THR A 299 4.12 0.64 12.93
CA THR A 299 3.09 -0.05 13.70
C THR A 299 1.77 0.69 13.58
N ILE A 300 0.71 0.00 13.17
CA ILE A 300 -0.67 0.51 13.20
C ILE A 300 -1.37 0.04 14.47
N TYR A 301 -2.07 0.95 15.14
CA TYR A 301 -2.85 0.67 16.35
C TYR A 301 -4.23 0.13 15.95
N GLY A 302 -4.25 -1.13 15.49
CA GLY A 302 -5.42 -1.76 14.87
C GLY A 302 -6.66 -1.73 15.75
N SER A 303 -6.52 -2.03 17.04
CA SER A 303 -7.63 -1.98 18.00
C SER A 303 -8.08 -0.55 18.33
N THR A 304 -7.21 0.45 18.22
CA THR A 304 -7.61 1.87 18.36
C THR A 304 -8.44 2.33 17.17
N LEU A 305 -8.06 1.93 15.95
CA LEU A 305 -8.77 2.29 14.72
C LEU A 305 -10.08 1.54 14.54
N PHE A 306 -10.09 0.25 14.93
CA PHE A 306 -11.24 -0.64 14.78
C PHE A 306 -11.48 -1.42 16.08
N PRO A 307 -12.05 -0.78 17.12
CA PRO A 307 -12.23 -1.37 18.46
C PRO A 307 -12.98 -2.71 18.45
N ASN A 308 -13.97 -2.86 17.57
CA ASN A 308 -14.81 -4.05 17.49
C ASN A 308 -14.08 -5.29 16.92
N ARG A 309 -12.78 -5.19 16.60
CA ARG A 309 -11.96 -6.31 16.08
C ARG A 309 -10.95 -6.86 17.08
N SER A 310 -10.99 -6.41 18.33
CA SER A 310 -10.08 -6.86 19.38
C SER A 310 -10.83 -7.03 20.69
N PRO A 311 -10.48 -8.03 21.53
CA PRO A 311 -11.04 -8.15 22.87
C PRO A 311 -10.87 -6.86 23.69
N VAL A 312 -11.84 -6.61 24.57
CA VAL A 312 -11.75 -5.52 25.55
C VAL A 312 -10.53 -5.74 26.45
N ALA A 313 -9.83 -4.65 26.79
CA ALA A 313 -8.59 -4.64 27.59
C ALA A 313 -7.34 -5.25 26.93
N ARG A 314 -7.38 -5.54 25.62
CA ARG A 314 -6.20 -5.85 24.81
C ARG A 314 -5.93 -4.76 23.79
N THR A 315 -4.67 -4.61 23.40
CA THR A 315 -4.24 -3.77 22.29
C THR A 315 -3.68 -4.66 21.19
N THR A 316 -4.15 -4.45 19.96
CA THR A 316 -3.72 -5.20 18.78
C THR A 316 -2.92 -4.29 17.87
N LEU A 317 -1.68 -4.70 17.60
CA LEU A 317 -0.68 -3.95 16.84
C LEU A 317 -0.39 -4.68 15.53
N LEU A 318 -0.45 -3.96 14.42
CA LEU A 318 -0.13 -4.44 13.09
C LEU A 318 1.23 -3.86 12.70
N ASN A 319 2.25 -4.71 12.64
CA ASN A 319 3.64 -4.30 12.51
C ASN A 319 4.18 -4.73 11.15
N PHE A 320 4.75 -3.80 10.40
CA PHE A 320 5.29 -4.05 9.07
C PHE A 320 6.81 -4.19 9.15
N VAL A 321 7.35 -5.27 8.60
CA VAL A 321 8.79 -5.58 8.61
C VAL A 321 9.26 -5.90 7.19
N GLY A 322 10.49 -5.52 6.86
CA GLY A 322 11.13 -5.84 5.59
C GLY A 322 11.28 -4.63 4.67
N GLY A 323 10.75 -4.75 3.45
CA GLY A 323 10.85 -3.73 2.43
C GLY A 323 12.15 -3.85 1.61
N SER A 324 12.40 -2.82 0.81
CA SER A 324 13.53 -2.78 -0.14
C SER A 324 14.90 -2.86 0.54
N THR A 325 14.98 -2.45 1.81
CA THR A 325 16.22 -2.43 2.61
C THR A 325 16.40 -3.67 3.49
N ASP A 326 15.39 -4.55 3.57
CA ASP A 326 15.45 -5.83 4.27
C ASP A 326 14.64 -6.89 3.51
N ARG A 327 15.22 -7.38 2.41
CA ARG A 327 14.59 -8.41 1.59
C ARG A 327 14.58 -9.80 2.24
N ALA A 328 15.46 -10.02 3.21
CA ALA A 328 15.59 -11.31 3.89
C ALA A 328 14.31 -11.68 4.68
N VAL A 329 13.43 -10.70 4.95
CA VAL A 329 12.12 -10.96 5.56
C VAL A 329 11.30 -11.99 4.79
N GLY A 330 11.43 -12.05 3.46
CA GLY A 330 10.59 -12.91 2.61
C GLY A 330 10.83 -14.41 2.81
N SER A 331 11.90 -14.79 3.51
CA SER A 331 12.25 -16.17 3.84
C SER A 331 12.56 -16.35 5.33
N ALA A 332 12.17 -15.40 6.16
CA ALA A 332 12.46 -15.44 7.59
C ALA A 332 11.46 -16.34 8.33
N ASP A 333 11.90 -16.95 9.43
CA ASP A 333 11.02 -17.74 10.30
C ASP A 333 9.92 -16.84 10.90
N PRO A 334 8.63 -17.18 10.73
CA PRO A 334 7.53 -16.35 11.19
C PRO A 334 7.60 -16.04 12.69
N MET A 335 7.96 -17.02 13.52
CA MET A 335 8.04 -16.80 14.96
C MET A 335 9.26 -15.98 15.37
N ALA A 336 10.39 -16.15 14.70
CA ALA A 336 11.55 -15.29 14.90
C ALA A 336 11.20 -13.82 14.58
N LEU A 337 10.47 -13.56 13.48
CA LEU A 337 9.98 -12.22 13.15
C LEU A 337 9.06 -11.67 14.25
N ALA A 338 8.12 -12.48 14.75
CA ALA A 338 7.22 -12.04 15.80
C ALA A 338 7.96 -11.65 17.10
N MET A 339 9.00 -12.40 17.46
CA MET A 339 9.82 -12.09 18.64
C MET A 339 10.73 -10.88 18.43
N GLU A 340 11.19 -10.65 17.20
CA GLU A 340 11.96 -9.45 16.87
C GLU A 340 11.09 -8.19 16.90
N VAL A 341 9.86 -8.27 16.40
CA VAL A 341 8.90 -7.16 16.50
C VAL A 341 8.57 -6.86 17.97
N ASP A 342 8.36 -7.87 18.83
CA ASP A 342 8.18 -7.63 20.27
C ASP A 342 9.36 -6.87 20.89
N LEU A 343 10.59 -7.22 20.49
CA LEU A 343 11.79 -6.53 20.94
C LEU A 343 11.84 -5.08 20.45
N ASP A 344 11.51 -4.82 19.18
CA ASP A 344 11.46 -3.47 18.62
C ASP A 344 10.38 -2.59 19.30
N LEU A 345 9.21 -3.17 19.58
CA LEU A 345 8.13 -2.49 20.32
C LEU A 345 8.53 -2.12 21.75
N LYS A 346 9.38 -2.94 22.39
CA LYS A 346 9.97 -2.63 23.70
C LYS A 346 11.07 -1.57 23.61
N LYS A 347 11.97 -1.67 22.63
CA LYS A 347 13.05 -0.70 22.39
C LYS A 347 12.52 0.69 22.03
N SER A 348 11.46 0.76 21.22
CA SER A 348 10.79 2.02 20.88
C SER A 348 10.07 2.66 22.08
N GLY A 349 9.90 1.93 23.17
CA GLY A 349 9.21 2.38 24.37
C GLY A 349 7.68 2.31 24.28
N LEU A 350 7.09 1.81 23.17
CA LEU A 350 5.63 1.64 23.07
C LEU A 350 5.13 0.62 24.10
N ILE A 351 5.84 -0.51 24.22
CA ILE A 351 5.58 -1.58 25.18
C ILE A 351 6.63 -1.55 26.28
N ARG A 352 6.25 -1.84 27.52
CA ARG A 352 7.18 -1.88 28.66
C ARG A 352 8.21 -3.00 28.46
N GLU A 353 9.47 -2.74 28.79
CA GLU A 353 10.56 -3.73 28.65
C GLU A 353 10.26 -5.04 29.41
N GLY A 354 9.69 -4.94 30.62
CA GLY A 354 9.27 -6.09 31.45
C GLY A 354 7.86 -6.62 31.16
N ALA A 355 7.21 -6.22 30.07
CA ALA A 355 5.90 -6.75 29.71
C ALA A 355 5.96 -8.24 29.37
N ALA A 356 4.86 -8.96 29.67
CA ALA A 356 4.69 -10.33 29.25
C ALA A 356 4.78 -10.46 27.72
N LYS A 357 5.09 -11.67 27.24
CA LYS A 357 5.14 -11.94 25.80
C LYS A 357 3.77 -11.67 25.15
N PRO A 358 3.75 -11.15 23.92
CA PRO A 358 2.51 -10.98 23.19
C PRO A 358 1.88 -12.32 22.84
N GLU A 359 0.58 -12.28 22.61
CA GLU A 359 -0.10 -13.27 21.79
C GLU A 359 0.16 -12.96 20.31
N VAL A 360 0.68 -13.93 19.56
CA VAL A 360 0.93 -13.80 18.13
C VAL A 360 -0.33 -14.22 17.39
N LEU A 361 -0.98 -13.27 16.72
CA LEU A 361 -2.23 -13.51 15.98
C LEU A 361 -1.99 -13.92 14.52
N GLY A 362 -0.81 -13.59 13.97
CA GLY A 362 -0.42 -13.95 12.61
C GLY A 362 0.87 -13.27 12.17
N VAL A 363 1.49 -13.82 11.11
CA VAL A 363 2.68 -13.31 10.42
C VAL A 363 2.51 -13.52 8.92
#